data_AF-A0A969GEN4-F1
#
_entry.id   AF-A0A969GEN4-F1
#
_cell.length_a   1.000
_cell.length_b   1.000
_cell.length_c   1.000
_cell.angle_alpha   90.00
_cell.angle_beta   90.00
_cell.angle_gamma   90.00
#
_symmetry.space_group_name_H-M   'P 1'
#
loop_
_entity.id
_entity.type
_entity.pdbx_description
1 polymer ?
#
loop_
_entity_poly.entity_id
_entity_poly.type
_entity_poly.pdbx_seq_one_letter_code
_entity_poly.pdbx_strand_id
1 'polypeptide(L)'
;MTNEIIKEKRWIIPPLISGEADSALEKFPPILRQILFNRGFATDADARAFLNAKPNFNTDPFQMTDMRKAVERIQLAIQKDEQIAIYGDYDVDGVTSTALLVDALKNKCQCDWLHSESL
;
A
#
# COMPACT_ATOMS: atom_id res chain seq x y z
N MET A 1 31.92 -26.89 -19.54
CA MET A 1 32.27 -25.75 -18.67
C MET A 1 31.42 -24.57 -19.10
N THR A 2 30.30 -24.35 -18.44
CA THR A 2 29.40 -23.21 -18.68
C THR A 2 29.98 -21.98 -18.00
N ASN A 3 30.35 -20.96 -18.77
CA ASN A 3 30.69 -19.64 -18.26
C ASN A 3 29.44 -19.02 -17.62
N GLU A 4 29.42 -18.94 -16.29
CA GLU A 4 28.49 -18.05 -15.59
C GLU A 4 28.87 -16.61 -15.89
N ILE A 5 27.97 -15.88 -16.57
CA ILE A 5 28.08 -14.43 -16.75
C ILE A 5 27.80 -13.80 -15.38
N ILE A 6 28.86 -13.34 -14.71
CA ILE A 6 28.70 -12.53 -13.50
C ILE A 6 28.05 -11.20 -13.91
N LYS A 7 26.80 -11.01 -13.50
CA LYS A 7 26.05 -9.76 -13.74
C LYS A 7 26.70 -8.66 -12.90
N GLU A 8 27.36 -7.70 -13.55
CA GLU A 8 27.99 -6.57 -12.85
C GLU A 8 26.96 -5.76 -12.07
N LYS A 9 27.27 -5.48 -10.79
CA LYS A 9 26.41 -4.64 -9.94
C LYS A 9 26.72 -3.17 -10.21
N ARG A 10 25.72 -2.43 -10.71
CA ARG A 10 25.81 -0.99 -10.94
C ARG A 10 25.28 -0.22 -9.73
N TRP A 11 26.14 0.55 -9.08
CA TRP A 11 25.75 1.52 -8.07
C TRP A 11 25.18 2.78 -8.73
N ILE A 12 24.05 3.26 -8.25
CA ILE A 12 23.43 4.51 -8.70
C ILE A 12 23.52 5.48 -7.53
N ILE A 13 24.20 6.61 -7.76
CA ILE A 13 24.31 7.70 -6.79
C ILE A 13 23.21 8.71 -7.13
N PRO A 14 22.24 8.95 -6.23
CA PRO A 14 21.20 9.96 -6.44
C PRO A 14 21.79 11.37 -6.53
N PRO A 15 21.09 12.33 -7.18
CA PRO A 15 21.54 13.70 -7.29
C PRO A 15 21.61 14.38 -5.92
N LEU A 16 22.49 15.38 -5.81
CA LEU A 16 22.53 16.24 -4.63
C LEU A 16 21.25 17.07 -4.51
N ILE A 17 20.83 17.32 -3.28
CA ILE A 17 19.71 18.20 -2.97
C ILE A 17 19.94 19.60 -3.56
N SER A 18 18.90 20.21 -4.12
CA SER A 18 18.97 21.59 -4.60
C SER A 18 19.05 22.57 -3.43
N GLY A 19 19.66 23.74 -3.62
CA GLY A 19 19.73 24.76 -2.57
C GLY A 19 18.35 25.25 -2.09
N GLU A 20 17.37 25.28 -3.01
CA GLU A 20 15.97 25.58 -2.68
C GLU A 20 15.37 24.52 -1.75
N ALA A 21 15.52 23.23 -2.09
CA ALA A 21 15.00 22.14 -1.27
C ALA A 21 15.74 22.01 0.07
N ASP A 22 17.05 22.27 0.10
CA ASP A 22 17.82 22.25 1.36
C ASP A 22 17.36 23.34 2.31
N SER A 23 17.09 24.54 1.78
CA SER A 23 16.51 25.65 2.55
C SER A 23 15.09 25.33 3.02
N ALA A 24 14.25 24.76 2.13
CA ALA A 24 12.88 24.38 2.46
C ALA A 24 12.80 23.27 3.54
N LEU A 25 13.85 22.44 3.65
CA LEU A 25 13.95 21.34 4.60
C LEU A 25 14.87 21.66 5.80
N GLU A 26 15.18 22.93 6.05
CA GLU A 26 16.16 23.34 7.08
C GLU A 26 15.86 22.80 8.49
N LYS A 27 14.58 22.52 8.79
CA LYS A 27 14.11 22.00 10.07
C LYS A 27 14.46 20.52 10.30
N PHE A 28 14.94 19.81 9.28
CA PHE A 28 15.37 18.42 9.36
C PHE A 28 16.90 18.29 9.42
N PRO A 29 17.46 17.20 9.96
CA PRO A 29 18.91 16.95 9.91
C PRO A 29 19.44 16.86 8.47
N PRO A 30 20.66 17.36 8.16
CA PRO A 30 21.16 17.46 6.78
C PRO A 30 21.08 16.17 5.95
N ILE A 31 21.43 15.02 6.55
CA ILE A 31 21.34 13.72 5.87
C ILE A 31 19.89 13.34 5.53
N LEU A 32 18.94 13.69 6.39
CA LEU A 32 17.52 13.40 6.18
C LEU A 32 16.97 14.26 5.04
N ARG A 33 17.40 15.52 4.90
CA ARG A 33 16.99 16.40 3.80
C ARG A 33 17.34 15.79 2.45
N GLN A 34 18.60 15.37 2.29
CA GLN A 34 19.07 14.71 1.06
C GLN A 34 18.26 13.46 0.74
N ILE A 35 17.94 12.65 1.75
CA ILE A 35 17.16 11.42 1.60
C ILE A 35 15.69 11.73 1.21
N LEU A 36 15.08 12.75 1.83
CA LEU A 36 13.71 13.18 1.52
C LEU A 36 13.61 13.73 0.10
N PHE A 37 14.56 14.58 -0.30
CA PHE A 37 14.66 15.10 -1.65
C PHE A 37 14.77 13.98 -2.69
N ASN A 38 15.63 12.97 -2.44
CA ASN A 38 15.78 11.82 -3.32
C ASN A 38 14.53 10.93 -3.41
N ARG A 39 13.60 11.06 -2.46
CA ARG A 39 12.29 10.41 -2.47
C ARG A 39 11.18 11.28 -3.09
N GLY A 40 11.52 12.49 -3.57
CA GLY A 40 10.58 13.42 -4.18
C GLY A 40 9.92 14.42 -3.21
N PHE A 41 10.38 14.48 -1.96
CA PHE A 41 9.83 15.40 -0.95
C PHE A 41 10.76 16.60 -0.77
N ALA A 42 10.46 17.70 -1.47
CA ALA A 42 11.29 18.91 -1.49
C ALA A 42 10.76 20.05 -0.59
N THR A 43 9.60 19.88 0.04
CA THR A 43 8.97 20.89 0.92
C THR A 43 8.82 20.38 2.35
N ASP A 44 8.82 21.28 3.34
CA ASP A 44 8.57 20.93 4.75
C ASP A 44 7.22 20.23 4.93
N ALA A 45 6.19 20.67 4.21
CA ALA A 45 4.85 20.09 4.26
C ALA A 45 4.84 18.64 3.77
N ASP A 46 5.41 18.36 2.59
CA ASP A 46 5.42 17.03 2.00
C ASP A 46 6.30 16.07 2.80
N ALA A 47 7.44 16.56 3.30
CA ALA A 47 8.32 15.80 4.17
C ALA A 47 7.60 15.38 5.47
N ARG A 48 6.89 16.30 6.13
CA ARG A 48 6.10 16.00 7.33
C ARG A 48 4.95 15.06 7.03
N ALA A 49 4.24 15.25 5.92
CA ALA A 49 3.16 14.38 5.47
C ALA A 49 3.66 12.94 5.32
N PHE A 50 4.77 12.74 4.61
CA PHE A 50 5.40 11.44 4.42
C PHE A 50 5.86 10.81 5.74
N LEU A 51 6.63 11.54 6.56
CA LEU A 51 7.19 11.02 7.81
C LEU A 51 6.12 10.67 8.85
N ASN A 52 4.97 11.35 8.83
CA ASN A 52 3.86 11.06 9.73
C ASN A 52 2.86 10.04 9.15
N ALA A 53 3.14 9.45 7.98
CA ALA A 53 2.20 8.61 7.25
C ALA A 53 0.82 9.27 7.03
N LYS A 54 0.82 10.59 6.81
CA LYS A 54 -0.36 11.40 6.52
C LYS A 54 -0.27 11.90 5.08
N PRO A 55 -0.68 11.10 4.09
CA PRO A 55 -0.63 11.53 2.70
C PRO A 55 -1.38 12.85 2.53
N ASN A 56 -0.78 13.75 1.74
CA ASN A 56 -1.31 15.08 1.40
C ASN A 56 -2.22 15.03 0.15
N PHE A 57 -2.61 13.84 -0.30
CA PHE A 57 -3.46 13.61 -1.47
C PHE A 57 -4.76 12.91 -1.08
N ASN A 58 -5.80 13.09 -1.91
CA ASN A 58 -7.12 12.49 -1.68
C ASN A 58 -7.05 10.96 -1.81
N THR A 59 -7.18 10.25 -0.70
CA THR A 59 -7.26 8.79 -0.64
C THR A 59 -8.71 8.33 -0.56
N ASP A 60 -9.56 8.76 -1.50
CA ASP A 60 -10.94 8.27 -1.58
C ASP A 60 -10.92 6.81 -2.09
N PRO A 61 -11.33 5.81 -1.28
CA PRO A 61 -11.33 4.41 -1.70
C PRO A 61 -12.15 4.16 -2.97
N PHE A 62 -13.16 4.99 -3.25
CA PHE A 62 -13.99 4.85 -4.45
C PHE A 62 -13.28 5.23 -5.75
N GLN A 63 -12.06 5.76 -5.68
CA GLN A 63 -11.21 5.96 -6.86
C GLN A 63 -10.60 4.65 -7.38
N MET A 64 -10.60 3.59 -6.57
CA MET A 64 -10.20 2.26 -7.04
C MET A 64 -11.21 1.74 -8.05
N THR A 65 -10.70 1.20 -9.17
CA THR A 65 -11.52 0.62 -10.24
C THR A 65 -12.55 -0.35 -9.67
N ASP A 66 -13.81 -0.17 -10.06
CA ASP A 66 -14.96 -0.98 -9.66
C ASP A 66 -15.26 -1.07 -8.14
N MET A 67 -14.61 -0.26 -7.29
CA MET A 67 -14.85 -0.30 -5.85
C MET A 67 -16.31 -0.10 -5.48
N ARG A 68 -16.99 0.84 -6.15
CA ARG A 68 -18.43 1.09 -5.91
C ARG A 68 -19.28 -0.14 -6.20
N LYS A 69 -19.02 -0.82 -7.33
CA LYS A 69 -19.74 -2.05 -7.72
C LYS A 69 -19.48 -3.17 -6.71
N ALA A 70 -18.24 -3.31 -6.24
CA ALA A 70 -17.87 -4.32 -5.24
C ALA A 70 -18.63 -4.10 -3.92
N VAL A 71 -18.65 -2.86 -3.41
CA VAL A 71 -19.38 -2.50 -2.19
C VAL A 71 -20.88 -2.78 -2.34
N GLU A 72 -21.48 -2.34 -3.44
CA GLU A 72 -22.90 -2.58 -3.73
C GLU A 72 -23.23 -4.09 -3.80
N ARG A 73 -22.36 -4.90 -4.43
CA ARG A 73 -22.55 -6.36 -4.52
C ARG A 73 -22.47 -7.04 -3.15
N ILE A 74 -21.52 -6.65 -2.30
CA ILE A 74 -21.37 -7.19 -0.94
C ILE A 74 -22.56 -6.79 -0.07
N GLN A 75 -23.00 -5.52 -0.14
CA GLN A 75 -24.18 -5.06 0.59
C GLN A 75 -25.44 -5.84 0.17
N LEU A 76 -25.60 -6.11 -1.13
CA LEU A 76 -26.71 -6.93 -1.62
C LEU A 76 -26.67 -8.36 -1.09
N ALA A 77 -25.49 -8.99 -1.04
CA ALA A 77 -25.32 -10.34 -0.45
C ALA A 77 -25.76 -10.34 1.01
N ILE A 78 -25.29 -9.37 1.79
CA ILE A 78 -25.66 -9.21 3.20
C ILE A 78 -27.18 -9.04 3.36
N GLN A 79 -27.81 -8.18 2.57
CA GLN A 79 -29.26 -7.94 2.62
C GLN A 79 -30.09 -9.18 2.27
N LYS A 80 -29.55 -10.06 1.44
CA LYS A 80 -30.21 -11.29 0.99
C LYS A 80 -29.81 -12.53 1.78
N ASP A 81 -29.00 -12.37 2.82
CA ASP A 81 -28.44 -13.48 3.62
C ASP A 81 -27.71 -14.52 2.74
N GLU A 82 -27.04 -14.04 1.68
CA GLU A 82 -26.19 -14.89 0.82
C GLU A 82 -24.89 -15.22 1.55
N GLN A 83 -24.42 -16.46 1.41
CA GLN A 83 -23.10 -16.84 1.91
C GLN A 83 -22.00 -16.12 1.12
N ILE A 84 -21.02 -15.58 1.85
CA ILE A 84 -19.87 -14.88 1.27
C ILE A 84 -18.61 -15.70 1.53
N ALA A 85 -17.96 -16.16 0.47
CA ALA A 85 -16.63 -16.76 0.53
C ALA A 85 -15.56 -15.69 0.28
N ILE A 86 -14.54 -15.64 1.13
CA ILE A 86 -13.43 -14.69 1.01
C ILE A 86 -12.17 -15.47 0.62
N TYR A 87 -11.62 -15.15 -0.56
CA TYR A 87 -10.42 -15.77 -1.10
C TYR A 87 -9.28 -14.75 -1.18
N GLY A 88 -8.14 -15.09 -0.57
CA GLY A 88 -6.87 -14.38 -0.71
C GLY A 88 -5.82 -15.24 -1.39
N ASP A 89 -4.72 -14.62 -1.80
CA ASP A 89 -3.50 -15.32 -2.17
C ASP A 89 -2.63 -15.65 -0.95
N TYR A 90 -1.60 -16.46 -1.17
CA TYR A 90 -0.80 -17.07 -0.10
C TYR A 90 0.32 -16.16 0.44
N ASP A 91 0.53 -15.01 -0.18
CA ASP A 91 1.52 -14.04 0.29
C ASP A 91 1.00 -13.27 1.51
N VAL A 92 1.90 -12.59 2.22
CA VAL A 92 1.60 -11.98 3.53
C VAL A 92 0.49 -10.93 3.43
N ASP A 93 0.47 -10.14 2.38
CA ASP A 93 -0.59 -9.17 2.09
C ASP A 93 -1.92 -9.84 1.76
N GLY A 94 -1.91 -10.96 1.03
CA GLY A 94 -3.06 -11.83 0.79
C GLY A 94 -3.74 -12.34 2.04
N VAL A 95 -2.95 -12.99 2.90
CA VAL A 95 -3.42 -13.53 4.19
C VAL A 95 -3.94 -12.40 5.09
N THR A 96 -3.22 -11.27 5.17
CA THR A 96 -3.58 -10.16 6.06
C THR A 96 -4.85 -9.45 5.60
N SER A 97 -4.97 -9.13 4.30
CA SER A 97 -6.16 -8.48 3.73
C SER A 97 -7.39 -9.35 3.89
N THR A 98 -7.21 -10.65 3.75
CA THR A 98 -8.27 -11.63 3.89
C THR A 98 -8.75 -11.78 5.32
N ALA A 99 -7.83 -11.87 6.29
CA ALA A 99 -8.18 -11.87 7.71
C ALA A 99 -8.95 -10.60 8.10
N LEU A 100 -8.53 -9.45 7.57
CA LEU A 100 -9.22 -8.17 7.78
C LEU A 100 -10.65 -8.18 7.23
N LEU A 101 -10.87 -8.71 6.01
CA LEU A 101 -12.19 -8.80 5.41
C LEU A 101 -13.11 -9.76 6.17
N VAL A 102 -12.59 -10.91 6.62
CA VAL A 102 -13.33 -11.86 7.45
C VAL A 102 -13.79 -11.17 8.73
N ASP A 103 -12.88 -10.52 9.46
CA ASP A 103 -13.21 -9.84 10.71
C ASP A 103 -14.25 -8.74 10.52
N ALA A 104 -14.11 -7.94 9.45
CA ALA A 104 -15.05 -6.86 9.13
C ALA A 104 -16.47 -7.35 8.78
N LEU A 105 -16.61 -8.55 8.19
CA LEU A 105 -17.87 -9.11 7.73
C LEU A 105 -18.50 -10.11 8.71
N LYS A 106 -17.73 -10.67 9.64
CA LYS A 106 -18.17 -11.72 10.58
C LYS A 106 -19.44 -11.43 11.35
N ASN A 107 -19.68 -10.16 11.72
CA ASN A 107 -20.87 -9.75 12.46
C ASN A 107 -22.03 -9.26 11.57
N LYS A 108 -21.87 -9.33 10.24
CA LYS A 108 -22.84 -8.80 9.27
C LYS A 108 -23.46 -9.87 8.37
N CYS A 109 -22.79 -11.01 8.18
CA CYS A 109 -23.29 -12.11 7.36
C CYS A 109 -22.60 -13.43 7.75
N GLN A 110 -23.11 -14.53 7.23
CA GLN A 110 -22.42 -15.81 7.28
C GLN A 110 -21.26 -15.79 6.26
N CYS A 111 -20.02 -15.72 6.75
CA CYS A 111 -18.81 -15.71 5.94
C CYS A 111 -17.87 -16.84 6.38
N ASP A 112 -17.48 -17.68 5.42
CA ASP A 112 -16.56 -18.80 5.64
C ASP A 112 -15.25 -18.59 4.87
N TRP A 113 -14.17 -19.08 5.47
CA TRP A 113 -12.85 -19.09 4.84
C TRP A 113 -12.59 -20.43 4.18
N LEU A 114 -12.38 -20.43 2.86
CA LEU A 114 -12.14 -21.66 2.11
C LEU A 114 -10.63 -21.96 2.09
N HIS A 115 -10.21 -22.89 2.94
CA HIS A 115 -8.96 -23.61 2.78
C HIS A 115 -9.09 -24.65 1.66
N SER A 116 -8.01 -24.88 0.92
CA SER A 116 -7.93 -25.70 -0.30
C SER A 116 -8.38 -27.17 -0.15
N GLU A 117 -8.79 -27.62 1.03
CA GLU A 117 -9.31 -28.97 1.30
C GLU A 117 -10.85 -29.08 1.15
N SER A 118 -11.52 -28.06 0.61
CA SER A 118 -12.99 -28.03 0.45
C SER A 118 -13.49 -28.30 -0.98
N LEU A 119 -12.66 -28.91 -1.84
CA LEU A 119 -13.03 -29.37 -3.18
C LEU A 119 -12.63 -30.84 -3.38
#